data_AF-X1GRQ7-F1
#
_entry.id   AF-X1GRQ7-F1
#
_cell.length_a   1.000
_cell.length_b   1.000
_cell.length_c   1.000
_cell.angle_alpha   90.00
_cell.angle_beta   90.00
_cell.angle_gamma   90.00
#
_symmetry.space_group_name_H-M   'P 1'
#
loop_
_entity.id
_entity.type
_entity.pdbx_description
1 polymer ?
#
loop_
_entity_poly.entity_id
_entity_poly.type
_entity_poly.pdbx_seq_one_letter_code
_entity_poly.pdbx_strand_id
1 'polypeptide(L)'
;MYALDPKKFTNPQLKISHNLDLGGTAPSEMQLSVFGHIFDQKDVSPTGFLMSKEQYSYTLNGTAKEQIELATDHPYRKLLMQSISLTRQPHEQYNIIKLSEDNDHKVVINGEKTSDLLKIIRQWPRFTEQIMAYNVASTNEIYPCSVSYEKATSLVGVSAVTSSFLLDTYGPSVSVDVNDTIILLMIVNGLVPLNAFCIPFGDQKLPEDWYKMADIGSLRLTITGGSSSTDTCEIFSQQERPY
;
A
#
# COMPACT_ATOMS: atom_id res chain seq x y z
N MET A 1 1.56 18.89 17.21
CA MET A 1 0.25 18.33 16.80
C MET A 1 0.08 18.60 15.32
N TYR A 2 -0.36 17.60 14.55
CA TYR A 2 -0.46 17.70 13.09
C TYR A 2 -1.92 17.71 12.63
N ALA A 3 -2.31 18.73 11.90
CA ALA A 3 -3.61 18.86 11.27
C ALA A 3 -3.58 19.97 10.24
N LEU A 4 -4.28 19.81 9.11
CA LEU A 4 -4.41 20.85 8.09
C LEU A 4 -5.16 22.07 8.64
N ASP A 5 -4.55 23.24 8.56
CA ASP A 5 -5.13 24.56 8.84
C ASP A 5 -5.37 25.26 7.49
N PRO A 6 -6.63 25.26 6.99
CA PRO A 6 -6.96 25.88 5.71
C PRO A 6 -6.62 27.37 5.66
N LYS A 7 -6.55 28.06 6.81
CA LYS A 7 -6.28 29.51 6.87
C LYS A 7 -4.84 29.85 6.49
N LYS A 8 -3.93 28.88 6.53
CA LYS A 8 -2.53 29.03 6.11
C LYS A 8 -2.36 28.99 4.59
N PHE A 9 -3.44 28.78 3.83
CA PHE A 9 -3.41 28.66 2.37
C PHE A 9 -4.38 29.65 1.71
N THR A 10 -3.95 30.25 0.61
CA THR A 10 -4.75 31.25 -0.13
C THR A 10 -5.98 30.63 -0.80
N ASN A 11 -5.96 29.34 -1.16
CA ASN A 11 -7.06 28.64 -1.82
C ASN A 11 -6.89 27.11 -1.71
N PRO A 12 -7.21 26.50 -0.56
CA PRO A 12 -7.12 25.05 -0.38
C PRO A 12 -8.16 24.36 -1.28
N GLN A 13 -7.71 23.43 -2.13
CA GLN A 13 -8.56 22.67 -3.05
C GLN A 13 -8.36 21.18 -2.86
N LEU A 14 -9.46 20.42 -2.86
CA LEU A 14 -9.46 18.98 -2.97
C LEU A 14 -9.81 18.60 -4.41
N LYS A 15 -8.84 18.03 -5.12
CA LYS A 15 -9.03 17.52 -6.49
C LYS A 15 -9.05 16.00 -6.42
N ILE A 16 -10.10 15.40 -6.97
CA ILE A 16 -10.29 13.95 -6.99
C ILE A 16 -10.52 13.54 -8.44
N SER A 17 -9.68 12.62 -8.91
CA SER A 17 -9.84 11.94 -10.18
C SER A 17 -10.22 10.49 -9.91
N HIS A 18 -11.13 9.95 -10.70
CA HIS A 18 -11.61 8.59 -10.54
C HIS A 18 -11.76 7.94 -11.91
N ASN A 19 -11.69 6.60 -11.97
CA ASN A 19 -12.00 5.84 -13.16
C ASN A 19 -13.16 4.88 -12.86
N LEU A 20 -14.32 5.09 -13.51
CA LEU A 20 -15.50 4.26 -13.34
C LEU A 20 -15.24 2.82 -13.82
N ASP A 21 -14.55 2.67 -14.95
CA ASP A 21 -14.33 1.38 -15.61
C ASP A 21 -13.43 0.45 -14.78
N LEU A 22 -12.65 1.01 -13.87
CA LEU A 22 -11.76 0.27 -12.95
C LEU A 22 -12.33 0.16 -11.53
N GLY A 23 -13.53 0.69 -11.28
CA GLY A 23 -14.11 0.81 -9.94
C GLY A 23 -14.89 -0.43 -9.48
N GLY A 24 -14.24 -1.48 -9.00
CA GLY A 24 -14.93 -2.63 -8.39
C GLY A 24 -15.67 -3.53 -9.38
N THR A 25 -16.68 -4.28 -8.92
CA THR A 25 -17.45 -5.23 -9.74
C THR A 25 -18.59 -4.56 -10.50
N ALA A 26 -18.28 -3.96 -11.65
CA ALA A 26 -19.24 -3.39 -12.60
C ALA A 26 -20.12 -2.24 -12.04
N PRO A 27 -19.53 -1.10 -11.67
CA PRO A 27 -20.29 0.03 -11.15
C PRO A 27 -21.14 0.68 -12.26
N SER A 28 -22.46 0.79 -12.05
CA SER A 28 -23.36 1.47 -13.00
C SER A 28 -23.43 2.98 -12.79
N GLU A 29 -23.04 3.45 -11.61
CA GLU A 29 -23.03 4.86 -11.22
C GLU A 29 -21.83 5.16 -10.32
N MET A 30 -21.40 6.42 -10.29
CA MET A 30 -20.40 6.87 -9.34
C MET A 30 -20.97 7.80 -8.29
N GLN A 31 -20.73 7.44 -7.03
CA GLN A 31 -21.07 8.27 -5.88
C GLN A 31 -19.80 8.52 -5.07
N LEU A 32 -19.47 9.78 -4.83
CA LEU A 32 -18.33 10.21 -4.04
C LEU A 32 -18.82 11.00 -2.83
N SER A 33 -18.40 10.57 -1.64
CA SER A 33 -18.63 11.29 -0.38
C SER A 33 -17.29 11.57 0.28
N VAL A 34 -17.10 12.82 0.72
CA VAL A 34 -15.88 13.25 1.43
C VAL A 34 -16.25 13.54 2.87
N PHE A 35 -15.61 12.83 3.81
CA PHE A 35 -15.78 13.03 5.24
C PHE A 35 -14.54 13.72 5.80
N GLY A 36 -14.75 14.79 6.57
CA GLY A 36 -13.67 15.54 7.23
C GLY A 36 -13.83 15.50 8.75
N HIS A 37 -12.77 15.12 9.45
CA HIS A 37 -12.71 15.23 10.90
C HIS A 37 -12.14 16.60 11.28
N ILE A 38 -12.97 17.43 11.91
CA ILE A 38 -12.61 18.79 12.33
C ILE A 38 -12.54 18.88 13.85
N PHE A 39 -11.70 19.79 14.36
CA PHE A 39 -11.71 20.11 15.79
C PHE A 39 -12.90 21.02 16.09
N ASP A 40 -13.72 20.62 17.04
CA ASP A 40 -14.84 21.42 17.52
C ASP A 40 -14.45 22.15 18.82
N GLN A 41 -14.57 23.48 18.83
CA GLN A 41 -14.36 24.40 19.96
C GLN A 41 -12.99 24.34 20.70
N LYS A 42 -12.11 23.42 20.35
CA LYS A 42 -10.76 23.35 20.87
C LYS A 42 -9.88 24.31 20.09
N ASP A 43 -9.31 25.28 20.79
CA ASP A 43 -8.24 26.09 20.21
C ASP A 43 -7.01 25.19 19.99
N VAL A 44 -6.70 24.96 18.73
CA VAL A 44 -5.59 24.11 18.30
C VAL A 44 -4.64 24.97 17.49
N SER A 45 -3.35 24.85 17.81
CA SER A 45 -2.27 25.47 17.04
C SER A 45 -1.43 24.36 16.44
N PRO A 46 -1.86 23.76 15.31
CA PRO A 46 -1.06 22.73 14.66
C PRO A 46 0.22 23.36 14.11
N THR A 47 1.33 22.62 14.19
CA THR A 47 2.66 23.06 13.73
C THR A 47 2.89 22.74 12.26
N GLY A 48 2.03 21.90 11.69
CA GLY A 48 2.07 21.45 10.31
C GLY A 48 1.02 20.36 10.09
N PHE A 49 1.16 19.62 9.00
CA PHE A 49 0.31 18.46 8.69
C PHE A 49 1.11 17.35 8.00
N LEU A 50 0.59 16.13 8.07
CA LEU A 50 1.16 15.00 7.36
C LEU A 50 0.58 14.96 5.95
N MET A 51 1.46 14.92 4.95
CA MET A 51 1.09 14.80 3.56
C MET A 51 1.48 13.44 3.02
N SER A 52 0.56 12.78 2.33
CA SER A 52 0.86 11.60 1.52
C SER A 52 1.05 12.04 0.07
N LYS A 53 2.16 11.66 -0.55
CA LYS A 53 2.50 12.00 -1.93
C LYS A 53 2.91 10.74 -2.67
N GLU A 54 2.41 10.58 -3.90
CA GLU A 54 3.08 9.71 -4.86
C GLU A 54 4.39 10.38 -5.28
N GLN A 55 5.48 9.62 -5.21
CA GLN A 55 6.81 10.05 -5.62
C GLN A 55 7.12 9.57 -7.05
N TYR A 56 6.68 8.35 -7.38
CA TYR A 56 6.96 7.73 -8.67
C TYR A 56 6.02 6.55 -8.93
N SER A 57 5.66 6.31 -10.19
CA SER A 57 4.89 5.15 -10.64
C SER A 57 5.48 4.65 -11.96
N TYR A 58 5.79 3.35 -12.03
CA TYR A 58 6.42 2.76 -13.21
C TYR A 58 6.14 1.26 -13.32
N THR A 59 6.24 0.73 -14.53
CA THR A 59 6.18 -0.71 -14.78
C THR A 59 7.53 -1.36 -14.45
N LEU A 60 7.51 -2.37 -13.60
CA LEU A 60 8.71 -3.14 -13.27
C LEU A 60 9.18 -3.92 -14.49
N ASN A 61 10.50 -4.06 -14.62
CA ASN A 61 11.14 -4.91 -15.60
C ASN A 61 12.00 -5.95 -14.90
N GLY A 62 11.89 -7.20 -15.36
CA GLY A 62 12.55 -8.35 -14.78
C GLY A 62 14.04 -8.16 -14.59
N THR A 63 14.53 -8.31 -13.35
CA THR A 63 15.95 -8.16 -12.95
C THR A 63 16.57 -6.77 -13.18
N ALA A 64 15.85 -5.84 -13.82
CA ALA A 64 16.32 -4.50 -14.10
C ALA A 64 16.37 -3.67 -12.82
N LYS A 65 17.30 -2.71 -12.79
CA LYS A 65 17.43 -1.74 -11.71
C LYS A 65 16.82 -0.42 -12.16
N GLU A 66 15.85 0.07 -11.40
CA GLU A 66 15.32 1.42 -11.55
C GLU A 66 15.91 2.31 -10.46
N GLN A 67 16.36 3.50 -10.83
CA GLN A 67 16.87 4.52 -9.91
C GLN A 67 15.89 5.68 -9.86
N ILE A 68 15.38 5.95 -8.67
CA ILE A 68 14.31 6.92 -8.42
C ILE A 68 14.88 7.99 -7.48
N GLU A 69 14.91 9.23 -7.96
CA GLU A 69 15.24 10.39 -7.13
C GLU A 69 13.98 10.80 -6.35
N LEU A 70 14.05 10.70 -5.02
CA LEU A 70 12.96 11.05 -4.13
C LEU A 70 13.02 12.54 -3.76
N ALA A 71 11.87 13.17 -3.53
CA ALA A 71 11.82 14.57 -3.12
C ALA A 71 12.50 14.78 -1.75
N THR A 72 13.33 15.82 -1.60
CA THR A 72 14.03 16.17 -0.35
C THR A 72 13.47 17.43 0.33
N ASP A 73 12.25 17.81 0.00
CA ASP A 73 11.59 19.05 0.45
C ASP A 73 11.17 19.01 1.92
N HIS A 74 10.78 17.84 2.42
CA HIS A 74 10.18 17.67 3.73
C HIS A 74 10.65 16.37 4.42
N PRO A 75 10.75 16.35 5.77
CA PRO A 75 11.10 15.14 6.51
C PRO A 75 10.18 13.96 6.19
N TYR A 76 10.76 12.78 6.04
CA TYR A 76 10.03 11.55 5.76
C TYR A 76 9.67 10.85 7.06
N ARG A 77 8.37 10.62 7.26
CA ARG A 77 7.85 9.74 8.31
C ARG A 77 7.79 8.29 7.85
N LYS A 78 7.37 8.06 6.60
CA LYS A 78 7.24 6.74 5.98
C LYS A 78 7.56 6.79 4.50
N LEU A 79 8.11 5.70 3.98
CA LEU A 79 8.17 5.39 2.55
C LEU A 79 7.40 4.09 2.32
N LEU A 80 6.50 4.08 1.35
CA LEU A 80 5.70 2.93 0.96
C LEU A 80 6.01 2.57 -0.48
N MET A 81 6.07 1.27 -0.74
CA MET A 81 6.29 0.70 -2.07
C MET A 81 5.20 -0.33 -2.28
N GLN A 82 4.36 -0.09 -3.27
CA GLN A 82 3.19 -0.89 -3.57
C GLN A 82 3.34 -1.55 -4.93
N SER A 83 3.10 -2.85 -5.02
CA SER A 83 3.00 -3.53 -6.31
C SER A 83 1.53 -3.75 -6.69
N ILE A 84 1.12 -3.20 -7.82
CA ILE A 84 -0.21 -3.43 -8.41
C ILE A 84 -0.13 -4.70 -9.28
N SER A 85 0.06 -5.84 -8.63
CA SER A 85 0.00 -7.16 -9.27
C SER A 85 -1.30 -7.86 -8.84
N LEU A 86 -1.87 -8.69 -9.71
CA LEU A 86 -3.04 -9.50 -9.36
C LEU A 86 -2.66 -10.90 -8.88
N THR A 87 -1.47 -11.38 -9.25
CA THR A 87 -1.08 -12.79 -9.08
C THR A 87 0.20 -12.98 -8.27
N ARG A 88 0.96 -11.92 -8.01
CA ARG A 88 2.29 -12.02 -7.37
C ARG A 88 2.40 -11.24 -6.09
N GLN A 89 3.18 -11.78 -5.17
CA GLN A 89 3.53 -11.14 -3.91
C GLN A 89 4.54 -10.00 -4.13
N PRO A 90 4.69 -9.08 -3.16
CA PRO A 90 5.48 -7.87 -3.42
C PRO A 90 6.97 -8.18 -3.65
N HIS A 91 7.53 -9.15 -2.93
CA HIS A 91 8.93 -9.55 -3.05
C HIS A 91 9.30 -10.18 -4.41
N GLU A 92 8.33 -10.68 -5.15
CA GLU A 92 8.53 -11.21 -6.51
C GLU A 92 8.51 -10.10 -7.56
N GLN A 93 7.98 -8.94 -7.21
CA GLN A 93 7.82 -7.79 -8.10
C GLN A 93 8.99 -6.82 -7.89
N TYR A 94 9.16 -6.30 -6.69
CA TYR A 94 10.34 -5.51 -6.31
C TYR A 94 11.19 -6.34 -5.34
N ASN A 95 12.26 -6.95 -5.83
CA ASN A 95 13.00 -7.99 -5.11
C ASN A 95 14.13 -7.43 -4.22
N ILE A 96 14.83 -6.39 -4.68
CA ILE A 96 15.97 -5.82 -3.94
C ILE A 96 15.78 -4.32 -3.82
N ILE A 97 15.94 -3.78 -2.61
CA ILE A 97 15.76 -2.36 -2.29
C ILE A 97 17.08 -1.79 -1.77
N LYS A 98 17.49 -0.64 -2.31
CA LYS A 98 18.57 0.19 -1.76
C LYS A 98 18.07 1.63 -1.61
N LEU A 99 18.38 2.25 -0.48
CA LEU A 99 18.10 3.66 -0.21
C LEU A 99 19.40 4.33 0.19
N SER A 100 19.81 5.35 -0.55
CA SER A 100 21.07 6.06 -0.29
C SER A 100 20.97 7.56 -0.45
N GLU A 101 21.84 8.25 0.27
CA GLU A 101 22.02 9.70 0.30
C GLU A 101 23.25 10.08 -0.52
N ASP A 102 23.18 11.20 -1.24
CA ASP A 102 24.31 11.89 -1.85
C ASP A 102 25.27 10.98 -2.63
N ASN A 103 24.71 10.20 -3.57
CA ASN A 103 25.44 9.23 -4.38
C ASN A 103 26.22 8.19 -3.56
N ASP A 104 25.53 7.54 -2.61
CA ASP A 104 26.06 6.48 -1.74
C ASP A 104 27.08 6.94 -0.69
N HIS A 105 27.17 8.25 -0.40
CA HIS A 105 27.95 8.74 0.74
C HIS A 105 27.43 8.17 2.06
N LYS A 106 26.11 8.00 2.17
CA LYS A 106 25.45 7.25 3.25
C LYS A 106 24.40 6.32 2.66
N VAL A 107 24.39 5.07 3.10
CA VAL A 107 23.44 4.06 2.65
C VAL A 107 22.56 3.65 3.81
N VAL A 108 21.26 3.94 3.70
CA VAL A 108 20.25 3.66 4.74
C VAL A 108 19.77 2.21 4.64
N ILE A 109 19.52 1.74 3.41
CA ILE A 109 19.20 0.35 3.11
C ILE A 109 20.15 -0.11 2.02
N ASN A 110 20.88 -1.20 2.24
CA ASN A 110 22.01 -1.56 1.38
C ASN A 110 21.74 -2.78 0.49
N GLY A 111 20.78 -2.65 -0.43
CA GLY A 111 20.49 -3.74 -1.37
C GLY A 111 19.91 -4.97 -0.69
N GLU A 112 19.05 -4.76 0.30
CA GLU A 112 18.39 -5.83 1.03
C GLU A 112 17.31 -6.47 0.18
N LYS A 113 17.13 -7.79 0.33
CA LYS A 113 16.01 -8.50 -0.31
C LYS A 113 14.70 -8.10 0.37
N THR A 114 13.69 -7.79 -0.43
CA THR A 114 12.35 -7.48 0.04
C THR A 114 11.78 -8.60 0.90
N SER A 115 12.03 -9.86 0.57
CA SER A 115 11.60 -11.01 1.39
C SER A 115 12.17 -10.98 2.82
N ASP A 116 13.38 -10.44 3.00
CA ASP A 116 14.02 -10.37 4.31
C ASP A 116 13.53 -9.14 5.09
N LEU A 117 13.37 -8.01 4.41
CA LEU A 117 12.69 -6.84 4.98
C LEU A 117 11.24 -7.16 5.42
N LEU A 118 10.54 -7.99 4.66
CA LEU A 118 9.19 -8.46 4.99
C LEU A 118 9.13 -9.34 6.24
N LYS A 119 10.22 -10.02 6.60
CA LYS A 119 10.28 -10.79 7.85
C LYS A 119 10.45 -9.89 9.07
N ILE A 120 11.10 -8.74 8.92
CA ILE A 120 11.30 -7.76 10.00
C ILE A 120 9.96 -7.11 10.37
N ILE A 121 9.08 -6.85 9.40
CA ILE A 121 7.75 -6.28 9.66
C ILE A 121 6.76 -7.25 10.31
N ARG A 122 7.14 -8.51 10.60
CA ARG A 122 6.32 -9.42 11.42
C ARG A 122 5.98 -8.87 12.81
N GLN A 123 6.64 -7.79 13.23
CA GLN A 123 6.28 -7.02 14.42
C GLN A 123 4.91 -6.32 14.28
N TRP A 124 4.41 -6.11 13.07
CA TRP A 124 3.08 -5.55 12.85
C TRP A 124 1.99 -6.60 13.01
N PRO A 125 0.81 -6.20 13.53
CA PRO A 125 -0.31 -7.10 13.64
C PRO A 125 -0.71 -7.59 12.25
N ARG A 126 -1.10 -8.87 12.18
CA ARG A 126 -1.69 -9.43 10.98
C ARG A 126 -3.03 -8.76 10.71
N PHE A 127 -3.29 -8.43 9.46
CA PHE A 127 -4.59 -7.93 9.05
C PHE A 127 -5.50 -9.13 8.83
N THR A 128 -6.76 -8.96 9.22
CA THR A 128 -7.81 -9.95 9.00
C THR A 128 -9.01 -9.24 8.41
N GLU A 129 -9.50 -9.77 7.31
CA GLU A 129 -10.67 -9.27 6.60
C GLU A 129 -11.71 -10.38 6.51
N GLN A 130 -12.96 -9.99 6.78
CA GLN A 130 -14.11 -10.85 6.59
C GLN A 130 -14.83 -10.39 5.34
N ILE A 131 -14.97 -11.28 4.37
CA ILE A 131 -15.59 -11.00 3.09
C ILE A 131 -16.86 -11.84 2.98
N MET A 132 -17.98 -11.18 2.73
CA MET A 132 -19.21 -11.84 2.30
C MET A 132 -19.36 -11.58 0.80
N ALA A 133 -19.33 -12.64 0.00
CA ALA A 133 -19.44 -12.54 -1.44
C ALA A 133 -20.60 -13.38 -1.95
N TYR A 134 -21.29 -12.88 -2.97
CA TYR A 134 -22.27 -13.65 -3.73
C TYR A 134 -21.57 -14.19 -4.98
N ASN A 135 -21.50 -15.51 -5.12
CA ASN A 135 -20.88 -16.15 -6.28
C ASN A 135 -21.92 -16.95 -7.06
N VAL A 136 -21.76 -16.98 -8.38
CA VAL A 136 -22.53 -17.77 -9.33
C VAL A 136 -21.65 -18.94 -9.80
N ALA A 137 -22.25 -20.01 -10.35
CA ALA A 137 -21.58 -21.23 -10.83
C ALA A 137 -20.42 -20.96 -11.83
N SER A 138 -19.25 -20.60 -11.31
CA SER A 138 -18.04 -20.28 -12.05
C SER A 138 -16.85 -20.20 -11.09
N THR A 139 -15.65 -20.19 -11.67
CA THR A 139 -14.45 -19.74 -10.98
C THR A 139 -14.45 -18.22 -10.91
N ASN A 140 -14.27 -17.67 -9.71
CA ASN A 140 -14.25 -16.23 -9.46
C ASN A 140 -12.98 -15.83 -8.72
N GLU A 141 -12.40 -14.68 -9.08
CA GLU A 141 -11.30 -14.07 -8.34
C GLU A 141 -11.84 -13.01 -7.38
N ILE A 142 -11.49 -13.17 -6.11
CA ILE A 142 -11.78 -12.21 -5.05
C ILE A 142 -10.48 -11.48 -4.72
N TYR A 143 -10.53 -10.16 -4.56
CA TYR A 143 -9.36 -9.33 -4.23
C TYR A 143 -9.49 -8.70 -2.84
N PRO A 144 -9.04 -9.40 -1.78
CA PRO A 144 -8.95 -8.85 -0.43
C PRO A 144 -8.05 -7.61 -0.40
N CYS A 145 -8.50 -6.55 0.26
CA CYS A 145 -7.70 -5.34 0.45
C CYS A 145 -6.60 -5.54 1.50
N SER A 146 -6.82 -6.46 2.43
CA SER A 146 -6.08 -6.51 3.69
C SER A 146 -4.72 -7.20 3.62
N VAL A 147 -4.47 -8.13 2.69
CA VAL A 147 -3.34 -9.06 2.82
C VAL A 147 -2.81 -9.61 1.49
N SER A 148 -1.48 -9.64 1.31
CA SER A 148 -0.83 -10.25 0.14
C SER A 148 0.43 -11.08 0.45
N TYR A 149 0.93 -11.03 1.68
CA TYR A 149 2.10 -11.78 2.13
C TYR A 149 1.77 -12.70 3.31
N GLU A 150 2.30 -13.94 3.29
CA GLU A 150 1.96 -15.00 4.26
C GLU A 150 0.45 -15.17 4.45
N LYS A 151 -0.30 -15.10 3.35
CA LYS A 151 -1.76 -15.12 3.35
C LYS A 151 -2.28 -16.50 3.73
N ALA A 152 -3.24 -16.54 4.65
CA ALA A 152 -4.08 -17.71 4.92
C ALA A 152 -5.54 -17.34 4.68
N THR A 153 -6.27 -18.24 4.03
CA THR A 153 -7.67 -18.02 3.68
C THR A 153 -8.51 -19.19 4.17
N SER A 154 -9.68 -18.89 4.73
CA SER A 154 -10.69 -19.88 5.08
C SER A 154 -12.01 -19.49 4.42
N LEU A 155 -12.71 -20.49 3.90
CA LEU A 155 -13.95 -20.31 3.14
C LEU A 155 -15.04 -21.22 3.70
N VAL A 156 -16.24 -20.67 3.85
CA VAL A 156 -17.45 -21.42 4.18
C VAL A 156 -18.56 -20.99 3.23
N GLY A 157 -19.18 -21.95 2.56
CA GLY A 157 -20.44 -21.75 1.84
C GLY A 157 -21.64 -21.81 2.79
N VAL A 158 -22.60 -20.90 2.64
CA VAL A 158 -23.79 -20.83 3.51
C VAL A 158 -24.93 -21.77 3.05
N SER A 159 -24.80 -22.42 1.89
CA SER A 159 -25.78 -23.40 1.37
C SER A 159 -25.40 -24.83 1.74
N ALA A 160 -26.39 -25.62 2.20
CA ALA A 160 -26.19 -27.02 2.60
C ALA A 160 -26.03 -28.00 1.43
N VAL A 161 -26.31 -27.58 0.18
CA VAL A 161 -26.41 -28.48 -0.99
C VAL A 161 -25.35 -28.17 -2.05
N THR A 162 -24.51 -27.16 -1.81
CA THR A 162 -23.60 -26.60 -2.82
C THR A 162 -22.16 -26.69 -2.31
N SER A 163 -21.23 -27.09 -3.18
CA SER A 163 -19.82 -27.19 -2.83
C SER A 163 -19.07 -25.93 -3.22
N SER A 164 -18.22 -25.44 -2.33
CA SER A 164 -17.32 -24.30 -2.56
C SER A 164 -15.88 -24.69 -2.26
N PHE A 165 -14.95 -24.36 -3.15
CA PHE A 165 -13.55 -24.74 -3.04
C PHE A 165 -12.63 -23.53 -3.17
N LEU A 166 -11.58 -23.48 -2.35
CA LEU A 166 -10.43 -22.60 -2.58
C LEU A 166 -9.53 -23.27 -3.61
N LEU A 167 -9.25 -22.59 -4.73
CA LEU A 167 -8.36 -23.10 -5.77
C LEU A 167 -6.93 -22.57 -5.57
N ASP A 168 -6.81 -21.26 -5.45
CA ASP A 168 -5.54 -20.57 -5.28
C ASP A 168 -5.69 -19.43 -4.27
N THR A 169 -4.69 -19.31 -3.41
CA THR A 169 -4.58 -18.25 -2.42
C THR A 169 -3.24 -17.52 -2.52
N TYR A 170 -2.50 -17.69 -3.63
CA TYR A 170 -1.24 -17.01 -3.86
C TYR A 170 -1.44 -15.55 -4.30
N GLY A 171 -0.43 -14.71 -4.08
CA GLY A 171 -0.51 -13.28 -4.42
C GLY A 171 -1.61 -12.53 -3.65
N PRO A 172 -2.13 -11.42 -4.19
CA PRO A 172 -3.20 -10.65 -3.56
C PRO A 172 -4.59 -11.25 -3.81
N SER A 173 -4.86 -11.94 -4.92
CA SER A 173 -6.19 -12.51 -5.20
C SER A 173 -6.44 -13.87 -4.53
N VAL A 174 -7.71 -14.25 -4.39
CA VAL A 174 -8.15 -15.57 -3.96
C VAL A 174 -9.09 -16.11 -5.03
N SER A 175 -8.70 -17.24 -5.64
CA SER A 175 -9.52 -17.95 -6.61
C SER A 175 -10.45 -18.92 -5.90
N VAL A 176 -11.75 -18.77 -6.15
CA VAL A 176 -12.79 -19.61 -5.57
C VAL A 176 -13.61 -20.24 -6.67
N ASP A 177 -13.90 -21.54 -6.53
CA ASP A 177 -14.78 -22.27 -7.44
C ASP A 177 -16.05 -22.71 -6.70
N VAL A 178 -17.20 -22.47 -7.33
CA VAL A 178 -18.51 -22.87 -6.83
C VAL A 178 -19.30 -23.56 -7.94
N ASN A 179 -20.02 -24.62 -7.59
CA ASN A 179 -20.81 -25.39 -8.56
C ASN A 179 -22.26 -24.91 -8.71
N ASP A 180 -22.69 -23.95 -7.89
CA ASP A 180 -23.99 -23.28 -7.98
C ASP A 180 -23.88 -21.88 -7.35
N THR A 181 -24.96 -21.13 -7.46
CA THR A 181 -25.12 -19.80 -6.86
C THR A 181 -25.18 -19.90 -5.33
N ILE A 182 -24.22 -19.27 -4.65
CA ILE A 182 -24.04 -19.41 -3.20
C ILE A 182 -23.51 -18.11 -2.58
N ILE A 183 -23.92 -17.86 -1.34
CA ILE A 183 -23.27 -16.86 -0.48
C ILE A 183 -22.05 -17.51 0.19
N LEU A 184 -20.91 -16.86 0.02
CA LEU A 184 -19.65 -17.25 0.62
C LEU A 184 -19.32 -16.33 1.79
N LEU A 185 -18.84 -16.93 2.88
CA LEU A 185 -18.19 -16.25 3.98
C LEU A 185 -16.72 -16.65 3.96
N MET A 186 -15.86 -15.64 3.81
CA MET A 186 -14.41 -15.83 3.74
C MET A 186 -13.74 -15.03 4.83
N ILE A 187 -12.72 -15.63 5.45
CA ILE A 187 -11.78 -14.94 6.33
C ILE A 187 -10.42 -15.01 5.68
N VAL A 188 -9.82 -13.85 5.44
CA VAL A 188 -8.49 -13.71 4.86
C VAL A 188 -7.58 -13.05 5.86
N ASN A 189 -6.42 -13.64 6.12
CA ASN A 189 -5.45 -13.18 7.12
C ASN A 189 -4.03 -13.18 6.55
N GLY A 190 -3.17 -12.28 7.03
CA GLY A 190 -1.86 -12.09 6.41
C GLY A 190 -1.21 -10.76 6.76
N LEU A 191 -0.18 -10.43 6.00
CA LEU A 191 0.63 -9.23 6.13
C LEU A 191 0.60 -8.44 4.82
N VAL A 192 1.08 -7.20 4.88
CA VAL A 192 1.24 -6.31 3.71
C VAL A 192 -0.11 -5.99 3.05
N PRO A 193 -0.93 -5.12 3.66
CA PRO A 193 -2.19 -4.71 3.05
C PRO A 193 -1.94 -4.03 1.70
N LEU A 194 -2.85 -4.26 0.76
CA LEU A 194 -2.81 -3.73 -0.60
C LEU A 194 -1.49 -3.98 -1.36
N ASN A 195 -0.74 -5.01 -0.98
CA ASN A 195 0.58 -5.29 -1.56
C ASN A 195 1.58 -4.13 -1.38
N ALA A 196 1.39 -3.31 -0.34
CA ALA A 196 2.20 -2.14 0.00
C ALA A 196 3.14 -2.41 1.18
N PHE A 197 4.43 -2.52 0.90
CA PHE A 197 5.46 -2.57 1.94
C PHE A 197 5.77 -1.15 2.44
N CYS A 198 5.81 -0.98 3.76
CA CYS A 198 6.10 0.32 4.37
C CYS A 198 7.41 0.26 5.17
N ILE A 199 8.28 1.23 4.92
CA ILE A 199 9.48 1.52 5.71
C ILE A 199 9.14 2.68 6.64
N PRO A 200 8.96 2.43 7.95
CA PRO A 200 8.82 3.49 8.93
C PRO A 200 10.20 4.10 9.23
N PHE A 201 10.31 5.42 9.18
CA PHE A 201 11.52 6.10 9.61
C PHE A 201 11.39 6.56 11.07
N GLY A 202 12.30 6.11 11.93
CA GLY A 202 12.30 6.43 13.35
C GLY A 202 11.03 5.99 14.08
N ASP A 203 10.84 6.49 15.30
CA ASP A 203 9.58 6.29 16.03
C ASP A 203 8.46 7.11 15.38
N GLN A 204 7.40 6.41 14.98
CA GLN A 204 6.24 6.98 14.32
C GLN A 204 5.43 7.95 15.21
N LYS A 205 5.69 7.95 16.52
CA LYS A 205 5.09 8.86 17.50
C LYS A 205 5.94 10.10 17.81
N LEU A 206 7.22 10.10 17.44
CA LEU A 206 8.19 11.14 17.77
C LEU A 206 8.72 11.81 16.49
N PRO A 207 8.23 13.02 16.12
CA PRO A 207 8.65 13.71 14.91
C PRO A 207 10.15 13.99 14.80
N GLU A 208 10.80 14.19 15.94
CA GLU A 208 12.24 14.41 16.04
C GLU A 208 13.10 13.26 15.52
N ASP A 209 12.55 12.04 15.54
CA ASP A 209 13.20 10.80 15.07
C ASP A 209 12.94 10.52 13.59
N TRP A 210 12.04 11.28 12.95
CA TRP A 210 11.76 11.10 11.53
C TRP A 210 12.97 11.47 10.68
N TYR A 211 12.98 10.96 9.46
CA TYR A 211 14.13 11.06 8.59
C TYR A 211 14.22 12.48 8.00
N LYS A 212 15.19 13.24 8.51
CA LYS A 212 15.38 14.67 8.21
C LYS A 212 16.06 14.86 6.86
N MET A 213 15.58 15.82 6.08
CA MET A 213 16.09 16.12 4.73
C MET A 213 17.01 17.35 4.66
N ALA A 214 17.15 18.12 5.74
CA ALA A 214 17.76 19.45 5.72
C ALA A 214 19.21 19.49 5.19
N ASP A 215 19.95 18.39 5.32
CA ASP A 215 21.37 18.29 4.95
C ASP A 215 21.63 17.28 3.82
N ILE A 216 20.58 16.80 3.14
CA ILE A 216 20.70 15.78 2.08
C ILE A 216 20.52 16.46 0.72
N GLY A 217 21.54 16.39 -0.13
CA GLY A 217 21.50 16.92 -1.49
C GLY A 217 20.66 16.06 -2.43
N SER A 218 20.78 14.74 -2.33
CA SER A 218 19.93 13.79 -3.06
C SER A 218 19.58 12.54 -2.24
N LEU A 219 18.35 12.06 -2.41
CA LEU A 219 17.88 10.80 -1.83
C LEU A 219 17.45 9.87 -2.95
N ARG A 220 18.19 8.77 -3.14
CA ARG A 220 17.96 7.82 -4.22
C ARG A 220 17.42 6.50 -3.70
N LEU A 221 16.27 6.10 -4.21
CA LEU A 221 15.71 4.77 -4.07
C LEU A 221 16.08 3.95 -5.31
N THR A 222 16.78 2.84 -5.12
CA THR A 222 17.03 1.87 -6.19
C THR A 222 16.23 0.60 -5.93
N ILE A 223 15.41 0.21 -6.91
CA ILE A 223 14.62 -1.02 -6.86
C ILE A 223 15.12 -1.95 -7.97
N THR A 224 15.41 -3.20 -7.62
CA THR A 224 15.64 -4.26 -8.60
C THR A 224 14.39 -5.11 -8.73
N GLY A 225 13.87 -5.22 -9.95
CA GLY A 225 12.71 -6.06 -10.24
C GLY A 225 13.00 -7.55 -9.99
N GLY A 226 11.99 -8.30 -9.55
CA GLY A 226 12.09 -9.77 -9.53
C GLY A 226 12.11 -10.35 -10.94
N SER A 227 12.53 -11.61 -11.11
CA SER A 227 12.86 -12.18 -12.43
C SER A 227 11.72 -12.14 -13.45
N SER A 228 10.47 -12.19 -13.00
CA SER A 228 9.29 -12.17 -13.86
C SER A 228 8.46 -10.90 -13.71
N SER A 229 8.99 -9.86 -13.05
CA SER A 229 8.27 -8.62 -12.77
C SER A 229 7.90 -7.87 -14.05
N THR A 230 6.61 -7.57 -14.19
CA THR A 230 5.99 -6.90 -15.34
C THR A 230 4.86 -5.97 -14.92
N ASP A 231 4.53 -5.94 -13.63
CA ASP A 231 3.41 -5.18 -13.10
C ASP A 231 3.88 -3.81 -12.59
N THR A 232 2.93 -2.94 -12.28
CA THR A 232 3.22 -1.57 -11.84
C THR A 232 3.71 -1.56 -10.38
N CYS A 233 4.72 -0.73 -10.13
CA CYS A 233 5.19 -0.39 -8.79
C CYS A 233 4.97 1.11 -8.54
N GLU A 234 4.33 1.42 -7.42
CA GLU A 234 4.05 2.78 -6.99
C GLU A 234 4.79 3.08 -5.69
N ILE A 235 5.43 4.25 -5.65
CA ILE A 235 6.22 4.71 -4.53
C ILE A 235 5.49 5.89 -3.91
N PHE A 236 5.12 5.75 -2.65
CA PHE A 236 4.46 6.80 -1.89
C PHE A 236 5.31 7.20 -0.70
N SER A 237 5.27 8.47 -0.35
CA SER A 237 5.87 8.96 0.89
C SER A 237 4.82 9.59 1.78
N GLN A 238 5.01 9.47 3.08
CA GLN A 238 4.36 10.33 4.05
C GLN A 238 5.41 11.29 4.61
N GLN A 239 5.22 12.58 4.35
CA GLN A 239 6.11 13.64 4.76
C GLN A 239 5.43 14.60 5.73
N GLU A 240 6.23 15.28 6.54
CA GLU A 240 5.79 16.38 7.41
C GLU A 240 5.90 17.71 6.68
N ARG A 241 4.78 18.40 6.46
CA ARG A 241 4.78 19.77 5.96
C ARG A 241 4.53 20.75 7.10
N PRO A 242 5.55 21.52 7.54
CA PRO A 242 5.36 22.61 8.50
C PRO A 242 4.59 23.79 7.87
N TYR A 243 4.00 24.63 8.72
CA TYR A 243 3.30 25.87 8.30
C TYR A 243 4.23 27.05 8.05
#